data_AF-A0A3R7DJE0-F1
#
_entry.id   AF-A0A3R7DJE0-F1
#
_cell.length_a   1.000
_cell.length_b   1.000
_cell.length_c   1.000
_cell.angle_alpha   90.00
_cell.angle_beta   90.00
_cell.angle_gamma   90.00
#
_symmetry.space_group_name_H-M   'P 1'
#
loop_
_entity.id
_entity.type
_entity.pdbx_description
1 polymer ?
#
loop_
_entity_poly.entity_id
_entity_poly.type
_entity_poly.pdbx_seq_one_letter_code
_entity_poly.pdbx_strand_id
1 'polypeptide(L)'
;YNLYGASEWGGLKIENLSDEKSLIWQLLLKITDLNRIRRGIRIGDEELRIEESSEEIVKARIKEYMVEINLKKRVLRHNCDDWRKGMEEKRLCKHIVKILFSISPEIALKILKSMIEEKDAWSFEAF
;
A
#
# COMPACT_ATOMS: atom_id res chain seq x y z
N TYR A 1 23.97 -17.84 -2.13
CA TYR A 1 23.02 -17.03 -2.92
C TYR A 1 22.71 -15.76 -2.13
N ASN A 2 23.28 -14.63 -2.55
CA ASN A 2 23.13 -13.35 -1.86
C ASN A 2 21.77 -12.73 -2.24
N LEU A 3 20.76 -12.88 -1.39
CA LEU A 3 19.38 -12.42 -1.66
C LEU A 3 19.13 -10.93 -1.30
N TYR A 4 20.17 -10.18 -0.94
CA TYR A 4 20.06 -8.77 -0.54
C TYR A 4 21.03 -7.89 -1.30
N GLY A 5 20.96 -7.90 -2.62
CA GLY A 5 21.52 -6.81 -3.41
C GLY A 5 20.85 -5.51 -2.96
N ALA A 6 21.63 -4.61 -2.36
CA ALA A 6 21.21 -3.32 -1.84
C ALA A 6 20.28 -2.62 -2.84
N SER A 7 18.97 -2.74 -2.61
CA SER A 7 18.00 -2.34 -3.61
C SER A 7 17.78 -0.84 -3.48
N GLU A 8 18.41 -0.09 -4.37
CA GLU A 8 18.18 1.34 -4.52
C GLU A 8 16.71 1.61 -4.89
N TRP A 9 16.09 2.49 -4.13
CA TRP A 9 14.75 3.04 -4.31
C TRP A 9 14.82 4.32 -5.12
N GLY A 10 14.94 4.22 -6.45
CA GLY A 10 15.02 5.44 -7.27
C GLY A 10 16.03 6.47 -6.74
N GLY A 11 17.16 6.00 -6.19
CA GLY A 11 18.19 6.81 -5.52
C GLY A 11 18.31 6.64 -3.99
N LEU A 12 17.31 6.13 -3.28
CA LEU A 12 17.37 5.95 -1.81
C LEU A 12 17.79 4.52 -1.43
N LYS A 13 18.75 4.33 -0.51
CA LYS A 13 19.07 2.98 -0.03
C LYS A 13 18.09 2.55 1.08
N ILE A 14 17.66 1.28 1.08
CA ILE A 14 16.75 0.73 2.12
C ILE A 14 17.30 0.94 3.54
N GLU A 15 18.63 0.91 3.69
CA GLU A 15 19.32 1.16 4.96
C GLU A 15 19.08 2.58 5.56
N ASN A 16 18.49 3.50 4.80
CA ASN A 16 18.16 4.86 5.25
C ASN A 16 16.66 5.08 5.57
N LEU A 17 15.83 4.03 5.51
CA LEU A 17 14.43 4.11 5.92
C LEU A 17 14.32 4.03 7.44
N SER A 18 13.34 4.72 8.04
CA SER A 18 12.99 4.45 9.44
C SER A 18 12.59 2.99 9.62
N ASP A 19 12.75 2.46 10.83
CA ASP A 19 12.44 1.05 11.15
C ASP A 19 11.00 0.69 10.74
N GLU A 20 10.04 1.59 10.93
CA GLU A 20 8.64 1.37 10.56
C GLU A 20 8.44 1.34 9.04
N LYS A 21 9.11 2.22 8.29
CA LYS A 21 9.02 2.26 6.82
C LYS A 21 9.66 1.02 6.20
N SER A 22 10.77 0.55 6.78
CA SER A 22 11.38 -0.73 6.41
C SER A 22 10.43 -1.90 6.65
N LEU A 23 9.73 -1.92 7.80
CA LEU A 23 8.74 -2.96 8.09
C LEU A 23 7.54 -2.92 7.14
N ILE A 24 7.00 -1.73 6.84
CA ILE A 24 5.93 -1.54 5.83
C ILE A 24 6.36 -2.13 4.49
N TRP A 25 7.59 -1.84 4.04
CA TRP A 25 8.13 -2.39 2.80
C TRP A 25 8.19 -3.92 2.81
N GLN A 26 8.68 -4.52 3.90
CA GLN A 26 8.76 -5.98 4.03
C GLN A 26 7.39 -6.65 4.01
N LEU A 27 6.38 -6.05 4.66
CA LEU A 27 5.01 -6.56 4.62
C LEU A 27 4.39 -6.39 3.23
N LEU A 28 4.68 -5.30 2.53
CA LEU A 28 4.22 -5.09 1.16
C LEU A 28 4.74 -6.17 0.20
N LEU A 29 5.98 -6.63 0.36
CA LEU A 29 6.54 -7.72 -0.45
C LEU A 29 5.80 -9.06 -0.27
N LYS A 30 5.00 -9.22 0.78
CA LYS A 30 4.17 -10.42 1.00
C LYS A 30 2.83 -10.36 0.26
N ILE A 31 2.38 -9.18 -0.17
CA ILE A 31 1.06 -8.96 -0.78
C ILE A 31 1.12 -8.37 -2.20
N THR A 32 2.27 -7.86 -2.63
CA THR A 32 2.52 -7.35 -3.98
C THR A 32 3.99 -7.51 -4.38
N ASP A 33 4.31 -7.24 -5.64
CA ASP A 33 5.68 -7.30 -6.16
C ASP A 33 6.47 -5.99 -6.01
N LEU A 34 7.79 -6.13 -6.08
CA LEU A 34 8.78 -5.06 -5.98
C LEU A 34 8.56 -3.91 -6.98
N ASN A 35 8.12 -4.18 -8.21
CA ASN A 35 7.93 -3.14 -9.22
C ASN A 35 6.76 -2.24 -8.85
N ARG A 36 5.66 -2.81 -8.33
CA ARG A 36 4.52 -2.04 -7.83
C ARG A 36 4.89 -1.20 -6.62
N ILE A 37 5.69 -1.75 -5.72
CA ILE A 37 6.12 -0.98 -4.55
C ILE A 37 6.98 0.20 -4.99
N ARG A 38 8.04 -0.04 -5.77
CA ARG A 38 8.92 1.02 -6.32
C ARG A 38 8.16 2.13 -7.04
N ARG A 39 7.17 1.76 -7.87
CA ARG A 39 6.33 2.76 -8.57
C ARG A 39 5.45 3.53 -7.60
N GLY A 40 4.95 2.90 -6.55
CA GLY A 40 4.11 3.57 -5.54
C GLY A 40 4.87 4.65 -4.77
N ILE A 41 6.11 4.38 -4.37
CA ILE A 41 6.92 5.37 -3.66
C ILE A 41 7.29 6.57 -4.54
N ARG A 42 7.47 6.33 -5.85
CA ARG A 42 7.79 7.39 -6.82
C ARG A 42 6.59 8.28 -7.15
N ILE A 43 5.39 7.97 -6.69
CA ILE A 43 4.24 8.87 -6.83
C ILE A 43 4.52 10.10 -5.97
N GLY A 44 4.41 11.28 -6.57
CA GLY A 44 4.64 12.55 -5.89
C GLY A 44 3.64 12.77 -4.75
N ASP A 45 4.05 13.49 -3.70
CA ASP A 45 3.13 13.85 -2.62
C ASP A 45 2.01 14.78 -3.13
N GLU A 46 2.30 15.60 -4.14
CA GLU A 46 1.34 16.47 -4.82
C GLU A 46 0.24 15.72 -5.57
N GLU A 47 0.48 14.45 -5.93
CA GLU A 47 -0.51 13.60 -6.60
C GLU A 47 -1.52 12.99 -5.62
N LEU A 48 -1.19 12.97 -4.31
CA LEU A 48 -1.96 12.32 -3.26
C LEU A 48 -2.68 13.36 -2.39
N ARG A 49 -3.97 13.13 -2.17
CA ARG A 49 -4.76 13.84 -1.16
C ARG A 49 -5.36 12.84 -0.18
N ILE A 50 -4.93 12.89 1.09
CA ILE A 50 -5.58 12.15 2.17
C ILE A 50 -6.81 12.96 2.61
N GLU A 51 -8.00 12.36 2.47
CA GLU A 51 -9.27 12.97 2.87
C GLU A 51 -9.64 12.56 4.31
N GLU A 52 -9.35 11.31 4.68
CA GLU A 52 -9.60 10.75 6.00
C GLU A 52 -8.53 9.70 6.32
N SER A 53 -7.98 9.73 7.54
CA SER A 53 -7.02 8.71 8.02
C SER A 53 -7.25 8.48 9.50
N SER A 54 -8.10 7.52 9.82
CA SER A 54 -8.41 7.09 11.18
C SER A 54 -8.11 5.61 11.38
N GLU A 55 -8.29 5.12 12.60
CA GLU A 55 -8.14 3.71 12.93
C GLU A 55 -9.19 2.79 12.30
N GLU A 56 -10.27 3.35 11.74
CA GLU A 56 -11.40 2.61 11.19
C GLU A 56 -11.48 2.71 9.67
N ILE A 57 -11.10 3.86 9.13
CA ILE A 57 -11.23 4.16 7.71
C ILE A 57 -10.11 5.07 7.22
N VAL A 58 -9.61 4.78 6.02
CA VAL A 58 -8.71 5.64 5.26
C VAL A 58 -9.37 5.96 3.93
N LYS A 59 -9.51 7.25 3.61
CA LYS A 59 -9.97 7.73 2.31
C LYS A 59 -8.92 8.63 1.70
N ALA A 60 -8.65 8.39 0.43
CA ALA A 60 -7.68 9.18 -0.30
C ALA A 60 -8.04 9.28 -1.78
N ARG A 61 -7.50 10.32 -2.41
CA ARG A 61 -7.48 10.46 -3.86
C ARG A 61 -6.05 10.49 -4.36
N ILE A 62 -5.79 9.80 -5.46
CA ILE A 62 -4.54 9.92 -6.21
C ILE A 62 -4.90 10.30 -7.63
N LYS A 63 -4.61 11.56 -8.01
CA LYS A 63 -5.14 12.17 -9.24
C LYS A 63 -6.66 11.97 -9.34
N GLU A 64 -7.14 11.32 -10.41
CA GLU A 64 -8.54 11.00 -10.66
C GLU A 64 -9.05 9.76 -9.90
N TYR A 65 -8.16 8.97 -9.29
CA TYR A 65 -8.55 7.72 -8.64
C TYR A 65 -8.94 7.92 -7.17
N MET A 66 -9.93 7.16 -6.72
CA MET A 66 -10.41 7.13 -5.34
C MET A 66 -9.94 5.86 -4.66
N VAL A 67 -9.60 5.93 -3.38
CA VAL A 67 -9.27 4.79 -2.52
C VAL A 67 -10.05 4.90 -1.23
N GLU A 68 -10.68 3.80 -0.82
CA GLU A 68 -11.27 3.63 0.51
C GLU A 68 -10.75 2.34 1.14
N ILE A 69 -10.17 2.44 2.33
CA ILE A 69 -9.76 1.30 3.15
C ILE A 69 -10.64 1.31 4.39
N ASN A 70 -11.60 0.41 4.47
CA ASN A 70 -12.47 0.24 5.64
C ASN A 70 -11.96 -0.93 6.47
N LEU A 71 -11.27 -0.64 7.58
CA LEU A 71 -10.67 -1.66 8.43
C LEU A 71 -11.74 -2.45 9.20
N LYS A 72 -12.84 -1.80 9.61
CA LYS A 72 -13.96 -2.47 10.31
C LYS A 72 -14.64 -3.51 9.45
N LYS A 73 -14.89 -3.18 8.18
CA LYS A 73 -15.54 -4.07 7.21
C LYS A 73 -14.55 -4.94 6.44
N ARG A 74 -13.24 -4.69 6.60
CA ARG A 74 -12.14 -5.31 5.83
C ARG A 74 -12.38 -5.20 4.33
N VAL A 75 -12.77 -4.01 3.89
CA VAL A 75 -13.01 -3.71 2.48
C VAL A 75 -11.94 -2.74 2.01
N LEU A 76 -11.29 -3.08 0.90
CA LEU A 76 -10.42 -2.17 0.16
C LEU A 76 -11.07 -1.87 -1.19
N ARG A 77 -11.42 -0.60 -1.44
CA ARG A 77 -12.00 -0.13 -2.70
C ARG A 77 -11.05 0.76 -3.45
N HIS A 78 -10.95 0.56 -4.75
CA HIS A 78 -10.20 1.43 -5.64
C HIS A 78 -10.68 1.28 -7.09
N ASN A 79 -10.41 2.29 -7.93
CA ASN A 79 -10.92 2.36 -9.31
C ASN A 79 -9.83 2.47 -10.38
N CYS A 80 -8.56 2.16 -10.10
CA CYS A 80 -7.54 2.10 -11.16
C CYS A 80 -7.53 0.76 -11.90
N ASP A 81 -6.94 0.75 -13.10
CA ASP A 81 -6.87 -0.44 -13.95
C ASP A 81 -5.97 -1.56 -13.36
N ASP A 82 -4.81 -1.21 -12.79
CA ASP A 82 -3.90 -2.17 -12.14
C ASP A 82 -4.54 -2.85 -10.92
N TRP A 83 -5.45 -2.13 -10.26
CA TRP A 83 -6.27 -2.64 -9.16
C TRP A 83 -7.32 -3.62 -9.66
N ARG A 84 -8.12 -3.24 -10.66
CA ARG A 84 -9.17 -4.12 -11.21
C ARG A 84 -8.61 -5.46 -11.66
N LYS A 85 -7.41 -5.47 -12.27
CA LYS A 85 -6.69 -6.68 -12.69
C LYS A 85 -6.10 -7.50 -11.55
N GLY A 86 -5.96 -6.94 -10.35
CA GLY A 86 -5.34 -7.57 -9.19
C GLY A 86 -6.28 -8.00 -8.07
N MET A 87 -7.60 -7.75 -8.22
CA MET A 87 -8.57 -8.00 -7.15
C MET A 87 -8.68 -9.49 -6.81
N GLU A 88 -8.74 -10.37 -7.82
CA GLU A 88 -8.85 -11.83 -7.62
C GLU A 88 -7.65 -12.40 -6.83
N GLU A 89 -6.45 -11.89 -7.10
CA GLU A 89 -5.22 -12.29 -6.42
C GLU A 89 -5.04 -11.62 -5.04
N LYS A 90 -5.91 -10.65 -4.71
CA LYS A 90 -5.77 -9.71 -3.59
C LYS A 90 -4.41 -9.01 -3.59
N ARG A 91 -3.95 -8.63 -4.79
CA ARG A 91 -2.67 -7.96 -5.02
C ARG A 91 -2.86 -6.45 -4.97
N LEU A 92 -2.03 -5.76 -4.20
CA LEU A 92 -2.06 -4.30 -4.14
C LEU A 92 -1.51 -3.66 -5.42
N CYS A 93 -2.06 -2.50 -5.81
CA CYS A 93 -1.49 -1.68 -6.88
C CYS A 93 -0.56 -0.59 -6.30
N LYS A 94 0.17 0.09 -7.19
CA LYS A 94 1.09 1.19 -6.80
C LYS A 94 0.42 2.32 -5.99
N HIS A 95 -0.87 2.60 -6.23
CA HIS A 95 -1.60 3.65 -5.51
C HIS A 95 -1.81 3.30 -4.03
N ILE A 96 -2.19 2.06 -3.72
CA ILE A 96 -2.36 1.61 -2.34
C ILE A 96 -1.01 1.64 -1.60
N VAL A 97 0.08 1.25 -2.28
CA VAL A 97 1.44 1.39 -1.74
C VAL A 97 1.70 2.84 -1.34
N LYS A 98 1.46 3.81 -2.23
CA LYS A 98 1.70 5.23 -1.95
C LYS A 98 0.96 5.68 -0.69
N ILE A 99 -0.33 5.32 -0.56
CA ILE A 99 -1.14 5.68 0.61
C ILE A 99 -0.55 5.10 1.89
N LEU A 100 -0.19 3.82 1.91
CA LEU A 100 0.40 3.17 3.08
C LEU A 100 1.76 3.79 3.46
N PHE A 101 2.48 4.35 2.50
CA PHE A 101 3.70 5.13 2.74
C PHE A 101 3.46 6.57 3.16
N SER A 102 2.25 7.10 3.06
CA SER A 102 1.93 8.51 3.35
C SER A 102 1.05 8.72 4.59
N ILE A 103 0.37 7.68 5.08
CA ILE A 103 -0.38 7.73 6.35
C ILE A 103 0.54 7.41 7.55
N SER A 104 -0.01 7.50 8.78
CA SER A 104 0.76 7.14 9.98
C SER A 104 1.26 5.69 9.89
N PRO A 105 2.52 5.42 10.28
CA PRO A 105 3.06 4.06 10.22
C PRO A 105 2.24 3.05 11.00
N GLU A 106 1.66 3.44 12.14
CA GLU A 106 0.81 2.60 12.97
C GLU A 106 -0.42 2.09 12.20
N ILE A 107 -1.12 2.99 11.50
CA ILE A 107 -2.31 2.63 10.71
C ILE A 107 -1.89 1.77 9.52
N ALA A 108 -0.82 2.13 8.81
CA ALA A 108 -0.32 1.36 7.67
C ALA A 108 0.06 -0.08 8.06
N LEU A 109 0.76 -0.25 9.18
CA LEU A 109 1.15 -1.55 9.72
C LEU A 109 -0.08 -2.36 10.16
N LYS A 110 -1.07 -1.73 10.80
CA LYS A 110 -2.34 -2.37 11.18
C LYS A 110 -3.08 -2.94 9.96
N ILE A 111 -3.19 -2.14 8.89
CA ILE A 111 -3.82 -2.56 7.62
C ILE A 111 -3.06 -3.75 7.02
N LEU A 112 -1.74 -3.62 6.86
CA LEU A 112 -0.92 -4.65 6.21
C LEU A 112 -0.92 -5.97 6.97
N LYS A 113 -0.78 -5.93 8.31
CA LYS A 113 -0.86 -7.14 9.14
C LYS A 113 -2.21 -7.81 9.00
N SER A 114 -3.32 -7.07 9.11
CA SER A 114 -4.66 -7.63 8.94
C SER A 114 -4.88 -8.24 7.55
N MET A 115 -4.40 -7.60 6.47
CA MET A 115 -4.52 -8.16 5.12
C MET A 115 -3.70 -9.44 4.93
N ILE A 116 -2.56 -9.58 5.63
CA ILE A 116 -1.69 -10.76 5.53
C ILE A 116 -2.24 -11.91 6.38
N GLU A 117 -2.64 -11.62 7.62
CA GLU A 117 -3.12 -12.62 8.58
C GLU A 117 -4.54 -13.10 8.25
N GLU A 118 -5.36 -12.21 7.69
CA GLU A 118 -6.79 -12.46 7.44
C GLU A 118 -7.13 -12.26 5.95
N LYS A 119 -6.21 -12.68 5.07
CA LYS A 119 -6.29 -12.46 3.61
C LYS A 119 -7.68 -12.79 3.05
N ASP A 120 -8.25 -13.93 3.43
CA ASP A 120 -9.54 -14.39 2.90
C ASP A 120 -10.73 -13.55 3.38
N ALA A 121 -10.62 -12.93 4.56
CA ALA A 121 -11.66 -12.06 5.11
C ALA A 121 -11.70 -10.67 4.48
N TRP A 122 -10.63 -10.25 3.80
CA TRP A 122 -10.60 -8.96 3.09
C TRP A 122 -11.32 -9.04 1.74
N SER A 123 -12.22 -8.08 1.49
CA SER A 123 -12.89 -7.87 0.21
C SER A 123 -12.16 -6.80 -0.60
N PHE A 124 -11.79 -7.12 -1.84
CA PHE A 124 -11.16 -6.20 -2.78
C PHE A 124 -12.19 -5.83 -3.83
N GLU A 125 -12.62 -4.57 -3.84
CA GLU A 125 -13.76 -4.11 -4.65
C GLU A 125 -13.36 -2.97 -5.59
N ALA A 126 -14.04 -2.88 -6.72
CA ALA A 126 -14.02 -1.67 -7.55
C ALA A 126 -15.06 -0.67 -7.02
N PHE A 127 -14.84 0.63 -7.29
CA PHE A 127 -15.95 1.60 -7.25
C PHE A 127 -16.86 1.43 -8.46
#